data_AF-A0A7V9KFB1-F1
#
_entry.id   AF-A0A7V9KFB1-F1
#
_cell.length_a   1.000
_cell.length_b   1.000
_cell.length_c   1.000
_cell.angle_alpha   90.00
_cell.angle_beta   90.00
_cell.angle_gamma   90.00
#
_symmetry.space_group_name_H-M   'P 1'
#
loop_
_entity.id
_entity.type
_entity.pdbx_description
1 polymer ?
#
loop_
_entity_poly.entity_id
_entity_poly.type
_entity_poly.pdbx_seq_one_letter_code
_entity_poly.pdbx_strand_id
1 'polypeptide(L)'
;MRRAALSVGVLGLLAFGPASAPAQERIGLVPAGTAKFPERSYRLTVPERRALRLEDVTVTENGDRVSKLSLASADGRRRGEFGTILAIDASASMKGAAIRGAMGAARALARQRSGAQQLGIIAFNQAPKVLLAPTDDQRSIDEALSRTPPLAPQTQIFDAVSSALDLLDQAQITTGSIVVLSDGSDTGSRVAADAVARRAQKANVTVFTVGLRSGAFDPRGLKDLSSSSRGRYIPAKSVSDLRRIFSDLGAQIASDSLVRYRSFAEPGSKVTVAVRVGGIDGLATSEYNVPGGASFVQVERSFWTSGLGVVVTALLCALLLAVALGILLVRRVRGPSLRERVQGFVTTASDISPAGETALIGETPRGAERSLERTEWWIAFKRDVENARITVEPMRILTGCVLATLVMAYLLVVLTGIPLVGLFALAVPWAVRMYVRVKLERQRAAFAEQLPDVLQGAASAIRAGHGLVAALSMVAQDGPEPSRTEFLRVVADEALGVPLEEALRVVQQRMGSREVLQIALVAQIQREAGGNMAEVLDRITESLRQSAELRRMVKALTAQGRLSRWVVSALPLILLLVISVLNPVYMEPMFTTALGLVMLGFAGVTMFMGSFVIGKIVNFDV
;
A
#
# COMPACT_ATOMS: atom_id res chain seq x y z
N MET A 1 -0.69 -38.07 -35.40
CA MET A 1 -0.23 -36.88 -36.14
C MET A 1 -1.44 -36.22 -36.81
N ARG A 2 -1.59 -34.89 -36.65
CA ARG A 2 -2.33 -33.90 -37.50
C ARG A 2 -3.82 -34.16 -37.79
N ARG A 3 -4.76 -33.39 -37.22
CA ARG A 3 -5.28 -32.04 -37.58
C ARG A 3 -6.08 -31.97 -38.90
N ALA A 4 -7.39 -31.69 -38.80
CA ALA A 4 -8.19 -30.78 -39.65
C ALA A 4 -9.62 -30.70 -39.03
N ALA A 5 -9.98 -29.66 -38.27
CA ALA A 5 -10.45 -28.33 -38.71
C ALA A 5 -11.82 -28.37 -39.42
N LEU A 6 -12.88 -28.14 -38.63
CA LEU A 6 -14.27 -28.01 -39.02
C LEU A 6 -14.57 -26.52 -39.24
N SER A 7 -14.98 -26.15 -40.46
CA SER A 7 -15.50 -24.85 -40.83
C SER A 7 -17.02 -24.93 -40.96
N VAL A 8 -17.75 -24.31 -40.03
CA VAL A 8 -19.20 -24.06 -40.15
C VAL A 8 -19.38 -22.57 -40.43
N GLY A 9 -19.93 -22.27 -41.61
CA GLY A 9 -20.27 -20.92 -42.04
C GLY A 9 -21.49 -20.39 -41.29
N VAL A 10 -21.40 -19.15 -40.82
CA VAL A 10 -22.54 -18.37 -40.34
C VAL A 10 -22.88 -17.34 -41.41
N LEU A 11 -24.09 -17.47 -41.95
CA LEU A 11 -24.71 -16.61 -42.94
C LEU A 11 -24.99 -15.23 -42.34
N GLY A 12 -24.66 -14.17 -43.08
CA GLY A 12 -24.81 -12.78 -42.66
C GLY A 12 -26.26 -12.33 -42.54
N LEU A 13 -26.57 -11.65 -41.43
CA LEU A 13 -27.79 -10.85 -41.27
C LEU A 13 -27.45 -9.38 -41.50
N LEU A 14 -28.15 -8.80 -42.48
CA LEU A 14 -28.06 -7.44 -42.97
C LEU A 14 -28.27 -6.39 -41.86
N ALA A 15 -27.40 -5.39 -41.87
CA ALA A 15 -27.47 -4.20 -41.04
C ALA A 15 -28.71 -3.35 -41.39
N PHE A 16 -29.67 -3.28 -40.46
CA PHE A 16 -30.67 -2.22 -40.45
C PHE A 16 -30.13 -1.02 -39.66
N GLY A 17 -30.01 0.13 -40.32
CA GLY A 17 -29.80 1.41 -39.64
C GLY A 17 -30.99 1.75 -38.74
N PRO A 18 -30.81 2.58 -37.68
CA PRO A 18 -31.88 2.86 -36.75
C PRO A 18 -32.97 3.69 -37.43
N ALA A 19 -34.07 3.03 -37.77
CA ALA A 19 -35.34 3.67 -38.10
C ALA A 19 -35.89 4.41 -36.86
N SER A 20 -36.38 5.62 -37.08
CA SER A 20 -36.93 6.51 -36.07
C SER A 20 -38.29 5.97 -35.58
N ALA A 21 -38.30 5.31 -34.43
CA ALA A 21 -39.53 4.95 -33.71
C ALA A 21 -39.97 6.11 -32.78
N PRO A 22 -41.28 6.27 -32.48
CA PRO A 22 -41.77 7.36 -31.66
C PRO A 22 -41.24 7.27 -30.22
N ALA A 23 -41.09 8.42 -29.59
CA ALA A 23 -40.45 8.61 -28.29
C ALA A 23 -41.18 7.86 -27.16
N GLN A 24 -40.68 6.67 -26.85
CA GLN A 24 -40.91 6.00 -25.57
C GLN A 24 -39.80 6.44 -24.61
N GLU A 25 -40.16 6.73 -23.36
CA GLU A 25 -39.31 7.21 -22.27
C GLU A 25 -38.08 6.31 -22.06
N ARG A 26 -36.97 6.63 -22.73
CA ARG A 26 -35.72 5.86 -22.66
C ARG A 26 -34.69 6.58 -21.81
N ILE A 27 -33.95 5.81 -21.03
CA ILE A 27 -32.75 6.25 -20.33
C ILE A 27 -31.72 6.70 -21.37
N GLY A 28 -31.17 7.91 -21.20
CA GLY A 28 -30.14 8.46 -22.07
C GLY A 28 -28.76 8.35 -21.44
N LEU A 29 -27.76 7.94 -22.22
CA LEU A 29 -26.36 7.91 -21.78
C LEU A 29 -25.48 8.62 -22.81
N VAL A 30 -24.82 9.69 -22.39
CA VAL A 30 -23.96 10.50 -23.27
C VAL A 30 -22.62 10.76 -22.56
N PRO A 31 -21.47 10.67 -23.24
CA PRO A 31 -20.20 11.11 -22.66
C PRO A 31 -20.31 12.53 -22.12
N ALA A 32 -19.72 12.79 -20.95
CA ALA A 32 -19.77 14.09 -20.28
C ALA A 32 -18.37 14.56 -19.88
N GLY A 33 -18.16 15.88 -19.82
CA GLY A 33 -16.90 16.48 -19.38
C GLY A 33 -15.71 16.26 -20.31
N THR A 34 -14.53 16.62 -19.79
CA THR A 34 -13.22 16.54 -20.46
C THR A 34 -12.32 15.47 -19.85
N ALA A 35 -12.90 14.52 -19.09
CA ALA A 35 -12.15 13.48 -18.41
C ALA A 35 -11.24 12.72 -19.39
N LYS A 36 -9.94 12.71 -19.08
CA LYS A 36 -8.95 11.93 -19.82
C LYS A 36 -8.92 10.52 -19.28
N PHE A 37 -8.77 9.58 -20.19
CA PHE A 37 -8.57 8.17 -19.85
C PHE A 37 -7.41 8.01 -18.83
N PRO A 38 -7.55 7.18 -17.79
CA PRO A 38 -8.54 6.11 -17.58
C PRO A 38 -9.87 6.56 -16.96
N GLU A 39 -10.01 7.82 -16.58
CA GLU A 39 -11.26 8.33 -15.99
C GLU A 39 -12.31 8.49 -17.10
N ARG A 40 -13.53 8.01 -16.80
CA ARG A 40 -14.68 8.07 -17.69
C ARG A 40 -15.82 8.77 -16.99
N SER A 41 -16.51 9.63 -17.72
CA SER A 41 -17.67 10.38 -17.23
C SER A 41 -18.80 10.35 -18.26
N TYR A 42 -20.00 10.04 -17.79
CA TYR A 42 -21.20 9.96 -18.59
C TYR A 42 -22.34 10.71 -17.91
N ARG A 43 -23.08 11.50 -18.69
CA ARG A 43 -24.37 12.05 -18.30
C ARG A 43 -25.41 10.96 -18.48
N LEU A 44 -26.14 10.70 -17.42
CA LEU A 44 -27.28 9.81 -17.36
C LEU A 44 -28.54 10.65 -17.24
N THR A 45 -29.41 10.57 -18.25
CA THR A 45 -30.71 11.25 -18.27
C THR A 45 -31.80 10.22 -18.03
N VAL A 46 -32.70 10.51 -17.08
CA VAL A 46 -33.86 9.67 -16.76
C VAL A 46 -35.16 10.42 -17.12
N PRO A 47 -36.22 9.71 -17.53
CA PRO A 47 -37.47 10.33 -17.98
C PRO A 47 -38.28 11.00 -16.87
N GLU A 48 -38.19 10.50 -15.63
CA GLU A 48 -38.85 11.09 -14.47
C GLU A 48 -37.86 11.80 -13.55
N ARG A 49 -38.35 12.82 -12.83
CA ARG A 49 -37.58 13.55 -11.83
C ARG A 49 -37.36 12.70 -10.58
N ARG A 50 -36.45 11.74 -10.70
CA ARG A 50 -36.07 10.81 -9.63
C ARG A 50 -34.63 11.11 -9.21
N ALA A 51 -34.43 11.42 -7.94
CA ALA A 51 -33.10 11.51 -7.36
C ALA A 51 -32.48 10.11 -7.31
N LEU A 52 -31.50 9.85 -8.17
CA LEU A 52 -30.81 8.57 -8.24
C LEU A 52 -29.77 8.44 -7.13
N ARG A 53 -29.74 7.28 -6.47
CA ARG A 53 -28.67 6.89 -5.57
C ARG A 53 -27.71 5.95 -6.28
N LEU A 54 -26.51 5.81 -5.73
CA LEU A 54 -25.49 4.92 -6.29
C LEU A 54 -25.97 3.46 -6.37
N GLU A 55 -26.82 3.03 -5.43
CA GLU A 55 -27.44 1.71 -5.40
C GLU A 55 -28.44 1.46 -6.55
N ASP A 56 -29.05 2.52 -7.08
CA ASP A 56 -29.99 2.44 -8.19
C ASP A 56 -29.28 2.25 -9.53
N VAL A 57 -27.97 2.50 -9.63
CA VAL A 57 -27.25 2.55 -10.91
C VAL A 57 -26.25 1.41 -11.02
N THR A 58 -26.41 0.59 -12.04
CA THR A 58 -25.43 -0.45 -12.40
C THR A 58 -24.78 -0.10 -13.73
N VAL A 59 -23.45 -0.05 -13.74
CA VAL A 59 -22.65 0.23 -14.93
C VAL A 59 -21.79 -0.99 -15.25
N THR A 60 -21.76 -1.36 -16.53
CA THR A 60 -20.95 -2.46 -17.05
C THR A 60 -20.13 -2.01 -18.26
N GLU A 61 -18.88 -2.46 -18.35
CA GLU A 61 -18.02 -2.34 -19.53
C GLU A 61 -17.88 -3.71 -20.19
N ASN A 62 -18.28 -3.84 -21.46
CA ASN A 62 -18.24 -5.11 -22.21
C ASN A 62 -18.94 -6.28 -21.48
N GLY A 63 -19.90 -5.99 -20.61
CA GLY A 63 -20.62 -6.97 -19.78
C GLY A 63 -20.10 -7.12 -18.35
N ASP A 64 -18.87 -6.66 -18.07
CA ASP A 64 -18.27 -6.73 -16.74
C ASP A 64 -18.65 -5.52 -15.89
N ARG A 65 -19.00 -5.76 -14.62
CA ARG A 65 -19.40 -4.68 -13.71
C ARG A 65 -18.19 -3.81 -13.33
N VAL A 66 -18.33 -2.50 -13.51
CA VAL A 66 -17.26 -1.55 -13.13
C VAL A 66 -17.16 -1.43 -11.61
N SER A 67 -15.93 -1.26 -11.11
CA SER A 67 -15.64 -1.02 -9.70
C SER A 67 -15.37 0.46 -9.43
N LYS A 68 -15.60 0.92 -8.19
CA LYS A 68 -15.44 2.34 -7.78
C LYS A 68 -16.28 3.32 -8.61
N LEU A 69 -17.56 3.00 -8.78
CA LEU A 69 -18.54 3.90 -9.37
C LEU A 69 -18.80 5.10 -8.45
N SER A 70 -18.88 6.29 -9.02
CA SER A 70 -19.38 7.49 -8.34
C SER A 70 -20.52 8.12 -9.13
N LEU A 71 -21.48 8.65 -8.41
CA LEU A 71 -22.67 9.29 -8.95
C LEU A 71 -22.76 10.69 -8.34
N ALA A 72 -22.71 11.72 -9.20
CA ALA A 72 -23.03 13.08 -8.81
C ALA A 72 -24.38 13.45 -9.40
N SER A 73 -25.33 13.87 -8.57
CA SER A 73 -26.62 14.39 -9.02
C SER A 73 -26.50 15.90 -9.24
N ALA A 74 -27.31 16.46 -10.16
CA ALA A 74 -27.48 17.90 -10.30
C ALA A 74 -27.90 18.57 -8.98
N ASP A 75 -28.54 17.85 -8.06
CA ASP A 75 -28.89 18.33 -6.71
C ASP A 75 -27.70 18.39 -5.72
N GLY A 76 -26.52 17.91 -6.11
CA GLY A 76 -25.32 17.87 -5.27
C GLY A 76 -24.67 19.24 -5.05
N ARG A 77 -23.96 19.44 -3.94
CA ARG A 77 -23.37 20.74 -3.52
C ARG A 77 -22.12 21.20 -4.31
N ARG A 78 -21.73 20.52 -5.38
CA ARG A 78 -20.46 20.81 -6.10
C ARG A 78 -20.69 21.83 -7.22
N ARG A 79 -20.20 23.05 -7.00
CA ARG A 79 -20.15 24.11 -8.03
C ARG A 79 -19.35 23.65 -9.25
N GLY A 80 -19.79 24.05 -10.45
CA GLY A 80 -19.11 23.75 -11.71
C GLY A 80 -19.40 22.36 -12.32
N GLU A 81 -20.13 21.47 -11.64
CA GLU A 81 -20.44 20.15 -12.21
C GLU A 81 -21.58 20.20 -13.23
N PHE A 82 -22.61 21.02 -12.99
CA PHE A 82 -23.78 21.18 -13.84
C PHE A 82 -24.04 22.65 -14.16
N GLY A 83 -24.29 22.94 -15.43
CA GLY A 83 -24.57 24.30 -15.88
C GLY A 83 -25.56 24.34 -17.03
N THR A 84 -26.36 25.40 -17.09
CA THR A 84 -27.31 25.63 -18.17
C THR A 84 -27.19 27.06 -18.68
N ILE A 85 -27.13 27.23 -19.99
CA ILE A 85 -27.25 28.56 -20.62
C ILE A 85 -28.60 28.68 -21.28
N LEU A 86 -29.33 29.73 -20.94
CA LEU A 86 -30.56 30.10 -21.59
C LEU A 86 -30.28 31.19 -22.63
N ALA A 87 -30.46 30.88 -23.91
CA ALA A 87 -30.37 31.82 -25.01
C ALA A 87 -31.77 32.26 -25.43
N ILE A 88 -32.10 33.53 -25.22
CA ILE A 88 -33.42 34.11 -25.49
C ILE A 88 -33.33 35.03 -26.70
N ASP A 89 -34.14 34.76 -27.70
CA ASP A 89 -34.29 35.64 -28.86
C ASP A 89 -34.92 36.98 -28.46
N ALA A 90 -34.20 38.05 -28.76
CA ALA A 90 -34.58 39.43 -28.54
C ALA A 90 -34.63 40.18 -29.90
N SER A 91 -35.02 39.50 -30.96
CA SER A 91 -35.24 40.09 -32.28
C SER A 91 -36.55 40.89 -32.34
N ALA A 92 -36.71 41.70 -33.38
CA ALA A 92 -37.90 42.55 -33.57
C ALA A 92 -39.21 41.73 -33.68
N SER A 93 -39.16 40.49 -34.15
CA SER A 93 -40.32 39.59 -34.28
C SER A 93 -40.84 39.12 -32.92
N MET A 94 -40.00 39.12 -31.88
CA MET A 94 -40.37 38.76 -30.50
C MET A 94 -41.14 39.87 -29.76
N LYS A 95 -41.44 41.01 -30.39
CA LYS A 95 -42.07 42.16 -29.73
C LYS A 95 -43.44 41.82 -29.13
N GLY A 96 -43.71 42.39 -27.96
CA GLY A 96 -45.02 42.28 -27.30
C GLY A 96 -45.16 40.99 -26.48
N ALA A 97 -46.15 40.16 -26.80
CA ALA A 97 -46.49 38.98 -25.99
C ALA A 97 -45.42 37.88 -26.04
N ALA A 98 -44.72 37.73 -27.17
CA ALA A 98 -43.71 36.70 -27.36
C ALA A 98 -42.53 36.87 -26.38
N ILE A 99 -41.89 38.04 -26.33
CA ILE A 99 -40.78 38.30 -25.40
C ILE A 99 -41.22 38.24 -23.94
N ARG A 100 -42.42 38.74 -23.59
CA ARG A 100 -42.95 38.63 -22.22
C ARG A 100 -43.14 37.17 -21.80
N GLY A 101 -43.67 36.35 -22.69
CA GLY A 101 -43.82 34.91 -22.46
C GLY A 101 -42.49 34.17 -22.41
N ALA A 102 -41.53 34.55 -23.26
CA ALA A 102 -40.16 34.04 -23.23
C ALA A 102 -39.48 34.30 -21.88
N MET A 103 -39.55 35.52 -21.36
CA MET A 103 -39.04 35.85 -20.02
C MET A 103 -39.81 35.12 -18.91
N GLY A 104 -41.13 34.91 -19.08
CA GLY A 104 -41.93 34.10 -18.17
C GLY A 104 -41.52 32.63 -18.13
N ALA A 105 -41.23 32.06 -19.29
CA ALA A 105 -40.76 30.69 -19.45
C ALA A 105 -39.32 30.52 -18.93
N ALA A 106 -38.45 31.50 -19.18
CA ALA A 106 -37.11 31.59 -18.59
C ALA A 106 -37.15 31.49 -17.06
N ARG A 107 -38.03 32.26 -16.41
CA ARG A 107 -38.27 32.18 -14.97
C ARG A 107 -38.81 30.81 -14.53
N ALA A 108 -39.67 30.19 -15.32
CA ALA A 108 -40.19 28.86 -15.03
C ALA A 108 -39.08 27.80 -15.03
N LEU A 109 -38.16 27.84 -15.99
CA LEU A 109 -37.00 26.96 -16.03
C LEU A 109 -36.04 27.23 -14.87
N ALA A 110 -35.74 28.50 -14.57
CA ALA A 110 -34.85 28.88 -13.48
C ALA A 110 -35.34 28.36 -12.11
N ARG A 111 -36.66 28.30 -11.90
CA ARG A 111 -37.26 27.73 -10.67
C ARG A 111 -37.14 26.21 -10.57
N GLN A 112 -36.90 25.50 -11.66
CA GLN A 112 -36.70 24.05 -11.66
C GLN A 112 -35.24 23.64 -11.43
N ARG A 113 -34.33 24.62 -11.40
CA ARG A 113 -32.91 24.41 -11.13
C ARG A 113 -32.72 23.87 -9.70
N SER A 114 -31.74 22.98 -9.54
CA SER A 114 -31.24 22.65 -8.20
C SER A 114 -30.40 23.79 -7.62
N GLY A 115 -30.19 23.83 -6.30
CA GLY A 115 -29.46 24.94 -5.66
C GLY A 115 -28.04 25.17 -6.20
N ALA A 116 -27.35 24.12 -6.65
CA ALA A 116 -25.94 24.17 -7.07
C ALA A 116 -25.70 24.22 -8.58
N GLN A 117 -26.72 23.93 -9.41
CA GLN A 117 -26.60 23.98 -10.87
C GLN A 117 -26.45 25.43 -11.32
N GLN A 118 -25.44 25.79 -12.11
CA GLN A 118 -25.27 27.19 -12.53
C GLN A 118 -26.19 27.55 -13.70
N LEU A 119 -26.73 28.76 -13.72
CA LEU A 119 -27.54 29.29 -14.81
C LEU A 119 -26.88 30.55 -15.39
N GLY A 120 -26.66 30.55 -16.70
CA GLY A 120 -26.28 31.73 -17.48
C GLY A 120 -27.41 32.14 -18.43
N ILE A 121 -27.46 33.42 -18.78
CA ILE A 121 -28.50 33.99 -19.64
C ILE A 121 -27.85 34.82 -20.73
N ILE A 122 -28.18 34.51 -21.98
CA ILE A 122 -27.82 35.28 -23.17
C ILE A 122 -29.12 35.77 -23.81
N ALA A 123 -29.15 37.04 -24.21
CA ALA A 123 -30.13 37.54 -25.17
C ALA A 123 -29.43 37.77 -26.52
N PHE A 124 -30.10 37.50 -27.62
CA PHE A 124 -29.49 37.65 -28.94
C PHE A 124 -30.43 38.30 -29.95
N ASN A 125 -29.83 39.06 -30.87
CA ASN A 125 -30.46 39.66 -32.04
C ASN A 125 -29.41 39.83 -33.16
N GLN A 126 -28.84 41.02 -33.32
CA GLN A 126 -27.68 41.34 -34.19
C GLN A 126 -26.34 40.86 -33.62
N ALA A 127 -26.30 40.53 -32.33
CA ALA A 127 -25.18 39.90 -31.68
C ALA A 127 -25.67 39.24 -30.38
N PRO A 128 -24.99 38.18 -29.90
CA PRO A 128 -25.26 37.65 -28.57
C PRO A 128 -24.74 38.59 -27.48
N LYS A 129 -25.59 38.89 -26.51
CA LYS A 129 -25.28 39.67 -25.33
C LYS A 129 -25.48 38.82 -24.08
N VAL A 130 -24.42 38.65 -23.31
CA VAL A 130 -24.48 37.98 -22.01
C VAL A 130 -25.20 38.91 -21.03
N LEU A 131 -26.38 38.49 -20.57
CA LEU A 131 -27.14 39.20 -19.54
C LEU A 131 -26.72 38.75 -18.14
N LEU A 132 -26.34 37.48 -18.01
CA LEU A 132 -25.89 36.88 -16.76
C LEU A 132 -24.84 35.80 -17.06
N ALA A 133 -23.65 35.92 -16.49
CA ALA A 133 -22.66 34.86 -16.50
C ALA A 133 -23.12 33.68 -15.61
N PRO A 134 -22.69 32.42 -15.87
CA PRO A 134 -23.13 31.26 -15.11
C PRO A 134 -22.96 31.42 -13.59
N THR A 135 -24.06 31.44 -12.86
CA THR A 135 -24.08 31.60 -11.39
C THR A 135 -25.11 30.67 -10.75
N ASP A 136 -24.89 30.31 -9.48
CA ASP A 136 -25.86 29.61 -8.64
C ASP A 136 -26.64 30.56 -7.71
N ASP A 137 -26.30 31.86 -7.71
CA ASP A 137 -26.97 32.88 -6.91
C ASP A 137 -28.37 33.20 -7.44
N GLN A 138 -29.37 32.81 -6.64
CA GLN A 138 -30.78 32.99 -6.99
C GLN A 138 -31.16 34.46 -7.14
N ARG A 139 -30.57 35.37 -6.36
CA ARG A 139 -30.91 36.80 -6.43
C ARG A 139 -30.46 37.41 -7.77
N SER A 140 -29.22 37.14 -8.18
CA SER A 140 -28.69 37.58 -9.47
C SER A 140 -29.49 37.02 -10.65
N ILE A 141 -29.93 35.76 -10.56
CA ILE A 141 -30.79 35.11 -11.57
C ILE A 141 -32.14 35.82 -11.68
N ASP A 142 -32.82 36.03 -10.55
CA ASP A 142 -34.14 36.67 -10.53
C ASP A 142 -34.06 38.13 -11.00
N GLU A 143 -33.00 38.85 -10.64
CA GLU A 143 -32.75 40.21 -11.11
C GLU A 143 -32.55 40.25 -12.63
N ALA A 144 -31.69 39.38 -13.19
CA ALA A 144 -31.45 39.33 -14.63
C ALA A 144 -32.74 38.98 -15.41
N LEU A 145 -33.56 38.06 -14.88
CA LEU A 145 -34.82 37.65 -15.50
C LEU A 145 -35.99 38.61 -15.28
N SER A 146 -35.84 39.61 -14.41
CA SER A 146 -36.83 40.68 -14.22
C SER A 146 -36.80 41.72 -15.35
N ARG A 147 -35.64 41.89 -15.99
CA ARG A 147 -35.39 42.90 -17.03
C ARG A 147 -35.61 42.31 -18.42
N THR A 148 -36.39 42.97 -19.26
CA THR A 148 -36.58 42.55 -20.65
C THR A 148 -35.43 43.08 -21.50
N PRO A 149 -34.74 42.25 -22.31
CA PRO A 149 -33.64 42.71 -23.16
C PRO A 149 -34.14 43.67 -24.24
N PRO A 150 -33.29 44.61 -24.69
CA PRO A 150 -33.63 45.50 -25.80
C PRO A 150 -33.81 44.70 -27.09
N LEU A 151 -34.90 44.98 -27.81
CA LEU A 151 -35.20 44.32 -29.07
C LEU A 151 -34.48 45.02 -30.23
N ALA A 152 -33.91 44.25 -31.15
CA ALA A 152 -33.27 44.78 -32.37
C ALA A 152 -33.58 43.90 -33.59
N PRO A 153 -33.39 44.39 -34.83
CA PRO A 153 -33.50 43.56 -36.03
C PRO A 153 -32.48 42.40 -36.06
N GLN A 154 -32.67 41.44 -36.97
CA GLN A 154 -31.86 40.22 -37.13
C GLN A 154 -31.94 39.21 -35.99
N THR A 155 -31.67 37.96 -36.34
CA THR A 155 -31.71 36.81 -35.45
C THR A 155 -30.45 35.96 -35.65
N GLN A 156 -29.46 36.11 -34.78
CA GLN A 156 -28.20 35.36 -34.81
C GLN A 156 -28.20 34.20 -33.80
N ILE A 157 -28.89 33.12 -34.15
CA ILE A 157 -29.09 31.94 -33.31
C ILE A 157 -27.77 31.17 -33.11
N PHE A 158 -27.04 30.92 -34.20
CA PHE A 158 -25.83 30.10 -34.15
C PHE A 158 -24.68 30.82 -33.44
N ASP A 159 -24.53 32.13 -33.64
CA ASP A 159 -23.55 32.94 -32.90
C ASP A 159 -23.88 32.96 -31.39
N ALA A 160 -25.18 32.97 -31.03
CA ALA A 160 -25.61 32.89 -29.63
C ALA A 160 -25.29 31.54 -28.97
N VAL A 161 -25.48 30.44 -29.70
CA VAL A 161 -25.13 29.11 -29.20
C VAL A 161 -23.61 28.94 -29.12
N SER A 162 -22.86 29.49 -30.07
CA SER A 162 -21.40 29.54 -29.99
C SER A 162 -20.94 30.31 -28.74
N SER A 163 -21.51 31.48 -28.47
CA SER A 163 -21.21 32.27 -27.26
C SER A 163 -21.62 31.53 -25.98
N ALA A 164 -22.73 30.79 -25.99
CA ALA A 164 -23.13 29.94 -24.86
C ALA A 164 -22.11 28.83 -24.57
N LEU A 165 -21.53 28.22 -25.61
CA LEU A 165 -20.46 27.23 -25.45
C LEU A 165 -19.20 27.86 -24.85
N ASP A 166 -18.84 29.08 -25.26
CA ASP A 166 -17.73 29.84 -24.66
C ASP A 166 -17.96 30.12 -23.17
N LEU A 167 -19.18 30.49 -22.77
CA LEU A 167 -19.52 30.70 -21.36
C LEU A 167 -19.44 29.44 -20.51
N LEU A 168 -19.90 28.29 -21.05
CA LEU A 168 -19.81 27.02 -20.34
C LEU A 168 -18.36 26.59 -20.14
N ASP A 169 -17.51 26.80 -21.14
CA ASP A 169 -16.07 26.50 -21.07
C ASP A 169 -15.34 27.42 -20.08
N GLN A 170 -15.60 28.73 -20.13
CA GLN A 170 -15.02 29.71 -19.20
C GLN A 170 -15.43 29.43 -17.74
N ALA A 171 -16.67 29.00 -17.51
CA ALA A 171 -17.15 28.60 -16.19
C ALA A 171 -16.71 27.19 -15.76
N GLN A 172 -15.93 26.48 -16.60
CA GLN A 172 -15.43 25.12 -16.36
C GLN A 172 -16.55 24.11 -16.04
N ILE A 173 -17.70 24.26 -16.72
CA ILE A 173 -18.85 23.38 -16.52
C ILE A 173 -18.58 21.99 -17.08
N THR A 174 -18.65 20.96 -16.24
CA THR A 174 -18.43 19.57 -16.68
C THR A 174 -19.61 19.03 -17.50
N THR A 175 -20.84 19.34 -17.09
CA THR A 175 -22.09 18.86 -17.70
C THR A 175 -22.97 20.04 -18.10
N GLY A 176 -22.83 20.50 -19.34
CA GLY A 176 -23.52 21.70 -19.84
C GLY A 176 -24.76 21.42 -20.69
N SER A 177 -25.81 22.22 -20.53
CA SER A 177 -26.99 22.24 -21.40
C SER A 177 -27.23 23.65 -21.93
N ILE A 178 -27.66 23.78 -23.18
CA ILE A 178 -28.05 25.07 -23.77
C ILE A 178 -29.51 24.97 -24.15
N VAL A 179 -30.31 25.96 -23.77
CA VAL A 179 -31.72 26.06 -24.14
C VAL A 179 -31.89 27.32 -24.97
N VAL A 180 -32.29 27.17 -26.23
CA VAL A 180 -32.52 28.27 -27.17
C VAL A 180 -34.01 28.47 -27.33
N LEU A 181 -34.50 29.70 -27.15
CA LEU A 181 -35.86 30.08 -27.48
C LEU A 181 -35.84 31.13 -28.58
N SER A 182 -36.47 30.83 -29.72
CA SER A 182 -36.58 31.75 -30.86
C SER A 182 -37.92 31.56 -31.57
N ASP A 183 -38.41 32.62 -32.22
CA ASP A 183 -39.57 32.55 -33.11
C ASP A 183 -39.20 32.31 -34.58
N GLY A 184 -37.94 31.97 -34.85
CA GLY A 184 -37.50 31.27 -36.05
C GLY A 184 -36.68 32.09 -37.04
N SER A 185 -36.01 31.34 -37.92
CA SER A 185 -34.97 31.75 -38.88
C SER A 185 -33.75 32.45 -38.30
N ASP A 186 -32.58 31.84 -38.51
CA ASP A 186 -31.33 32.57 -38.43
C ASP A 186 -31.21 33.50 -39.66
N THR A 187 -30.84 34.76 -39.45
CA THR A 187 -30.78 35.76 -40.54
C THR A 187 -29.45 36.48 -40.62
N GLY A 188 -28.43 36.05 -39.89
CA GLY A 188 -27.19 36.82 -39.81
C GLY A 188 -26.06 36.21 -39.01
N SER A 189 -26.16 34.94 -38.56
CA SER A 189 -25.03 34.31 -37.87
C SER A 189 -23.86 34.16 -38.84
N ARG A 190 -22.66 34.36 -38.31
CA ARG A 190 -21.40 34.17 -39.06
C ARG A 190 -20.97 32.71 -39.07
N VAL A 191 -21.45 31.93 -38.10
CA VAL A 191 -21.16 30.51 -37.98
C VAL A 191 -22.34 29.67 -38.48
N ALA A 192 -22.04 28.61 -39.22
CA ALA A 192 -23.05 27.67 -39.69
C ALA A 192 -23.54 26.70 -38.59
N ALA A 193 -24.79 26.25 -38.71
CA ALA A 193 -25.45 25.37 -37.74
C ALA A 193 -24.67 24.07 -37.46
N ASP A 194 -24.09 23.48 -38.51
CA ASP A 194 -23.32 22.24 -38.45
C ASP A 194 -22.01 22.41 -37.68
N ALA A 195 -21.33 23.54 -37.86
CA ALA A 195 -20.10 23.87 -37.15
C ALA A 195 -20.35 24.04 -35.65
N VAL A 196 -21.42 24.75 -35.28
CA VAL A 196 -21.83 24.92 -33.88
C VAL A 196 -22.26 23.58 -33.27
N ALA A 197 -23.02 22.75 -33.99
CA ALA A 197 -23.42 21.45 -33.52
C ALA A 197 -22.22 20.51 -33.27
N ARG A 198 -21.24 20.47 -34.18
CA ARG A 198 -19.98 19.72 -33.95
C ARG A 198 -19.22 20.23 -32.74
N ARG A 199 -19.18 21.56 -32.54
CA ARG A 199 -18.57 22.18 -31.36
C ARG A 199 -19.26 21.74 -30.07
N ALA A 200 -20.60 21.75 -30.05
CA ALA A 200 -21.39 21.28 -28.92
C ALA A 200 -21.16 19.78 -28.63
N GLN A 201 -21.12 18.93 -29.66
CA GLN A 201 -20.79 17.50 -29.51
C GLN A 201 -19.40 17.27 -28.92
N LYS A 202 -18.39 18.00 -29.41
CA LYS A 202 -17.01 17.91 -28.90
C LYS A 202 -16.89 18.37 -27.45
N ALA A 203 -17.66 19.39 -27.07
CA ALA A 203 -17.76 19.89 -25.71
C ALA A 203 -18.69 19.03 -24.80
N ASN A 204 -19.31 17.97 -25.34
CA ASN A 204 -20.30 17.16 -24.63
C ASN A 204 -21.47 17.99 -24.05
N VAL A 205 -21.88 19.03 -24.76
CA VAL A 205 -22.99 19.93 -24.42
C VAL A 205 -24.23 19.57 -25.23
N THR A 206 -25.38 19.50 -24.55
CA THR A 206 -26.67 19.20 -25.19
C THR A 206 -27.40 20.51 -25.51
N VAL A 207 -27.84 20.72 -26.76
CA VAL A 207 -28.60 21.93 -27.16
C VAL A 207 -30.06 21.59 -27.42
N PHE A 208 -30.93 22.14 -26.59
CA PHE A 208 -32.38 22.11 -26.74
C PHE A 208 -32.85 23.37 -27.47
N THR A 209 -33.73 23.22 -28.44
CA THR A 209 -34.29 24.35 -29.17
C THR A 209 -35.80 24.37 -29.00
N VAL A 210 -36.35 25.53 -28.63
CA VAL A 210 -37.77 25.78 -28.49
C VAL A 210 -38.17 26.80 -29.54
N GLY A 211 -38.98 26.35 -30.50
CA GLY A 211 -39.45 27.20 -31.59
C GLY A 211 -40.86 27.73 -31.30
N LEU A 212 -40.99 29.04 -31.09
CA LEU A 212 -42.29 29.70 -30.94
C LEU A 212 -42.88 29.99 -32.32
N ARG A 213 -44.05 29.44 -32.64
CA ARG A 213 -44.71 29.72 -33.91
C ARG A 213 -45.12 31.20 -34.00
N SER A 214 -44.67 31.88 -35.06
CA SER A 214 -45.02 33.24 -35.45
C SER A 214 -45.19 33.34 -36.97
N GLY A 215 -45.55 34.51 -37.49
CA GLY A 215 -45.71 34.73 -38.93
C GLY A 215 -44.40 34.62 -39.74
N ALA A 216 -43.25 34.77 -39.09
CA ALA A 216 -41.92 34.70 -39.70
C ALA A 216 -41.17 33.39 -39.36
N PHE A 217 -41.89 32.39 -38.85
CA PHE A 217 -41.30 31.19 -38.26
C PHE A 217 -40.74 30.18 -39.27
N ASP A 218 -39.44 29.91 -39.19
CA ASP A 218 -38.77 28.78 -39.87
C ASP A 218 -38.10 27.84 -38.84
N PRO A 219 -38.53 26.56 -38.72
CA PRO A 219 -37.96 25.61 -37.78
C PRO A 219 -36.66 24.94 -38.26
N ARG A 220 -36.24 25.08 -39.53
CA ARG A 220 -35.14 24.28 -40.10
C ARG A 220 -33.85 24.39 -39.30
N GLY A 221 -33.35 25.62 -39.10
CA GLY A 221 -32.11 25.85 -38.33
C GLY A 221 -32.18 25.37 -36.88
N LEU A 222 -33.33 25.51 -36.22
CA LEU A 222 -33.53 25.04 -34.83
C LEU A 222 -33.58 23.51 -34.75
N LYS A 223 -34.21 22.85 -35.72
CA LYS A 223 -34.24 21.38 -35.83
C LYS A 223 -32.85 20.85 -36.07
N ASP A 224 -32.17 21.34 -37.11
CA ASP A 224 -30.84 20.90 -37.53
C ASP A 224 -29.82 21.04 -36.41
N LEU A 225 -29.85 22.16 -35.68
CA LEU A 225 -28.99 22.39 -34.53
C LEU A 225 -29.23 21.33 -33.44
N SER A 226 -30.47 21.17 -32.99
CA SER A 226 -30.80 20.27 -31.88
C SER A 226 -30.56 18.79 -32.19
N SER A 227 -30.92 18.33 -33.40
CA SER A 227 -30.70 16.96 -33.84
C SER A 227 -29.21 16.63 -33.96
N SER A 228 -28.43 17.62 -34.40
CA SER A 228 -26.98 17.48 -34.54
C SER A 228 -26.24 17.66 -33.21
N SER A 229 -26.84 18.21 -32.16
CA SER A 229 -26.20 18.45 -30.85
C SER A 229 -26.69 17.51 -29.74
N ARG A 230 -27.15 16.29 -30.09
CA ARG A 230 -27.72 15.29 -29.16
C ARG A 230 -28.92 15.79 -28.32
N GLY A 231 -29.53 16.90 -28.73
CA GLY A 231 -30.66 17.51 -28.04
C GLY A 231 -31.97 17.27 -28.77
N ARG A 232 -32.97 18.09 -28.46
CA ARG A 232 -34.33 17.95 -29.02
C ARG A 232 -34.94 19.28 -29.37
N TYR A 233 -35.58 19.33 -30.53
CA TYR A 233 -36.45 20.42 -30.94
C TYR A 233 -37.85 20.27 -30.33
N ILE A 234 -38.35 21.34 -29.71
CA ILE A 234 -39.64 21.38 -29.05
C ILE A 234 -40.49 22.49 -29.68
N PRO A 235 -41.58 22.16 -30.38
CA PRO A 235 -42.47 23.17 -30.96
C PRO A 235 -43.39 23.79 -29.91
N ALA A 236 -43.42 25.12 -29.82
CA ALA A 236 -44.42 25.86 -29.07
C ALA A 236 -45.44 26.47 -30.04
N LYS A 237 -46.71 26.07 -29.96
CA LYS A 237 -47.77 26.55 -30.86
C LYS A 237 -48.20 27.97 -30.51
N SER A 238 -48.03 28.34 -29.23
CA SER A 238 -48.47 29.60 -28.66
C SER A 238 -47.58 30.03 -27.49
N VAL A 239 -47.69 31.30 -27.10
CA VAL A 239 -46.99 31.84 -25.93
C VAL A 239 -47.39 31.12 -24.63
N SER A 240 -48.64 30.66 -24.52
CA SER A 240 -49.15 29.90 -23.37
C SER A 240 -48.45 28.55 -23.18
N ASP A 241 -47.91 27.94 -24.25
CA ASP A 241 -47.20 26.67 -24.15
C ASP A 241 -45.82 26.81 -23.49
N LEU A 242 -45.20 27.98 -23.62
CA LEU A 242 -43.80 28.20 -23.24
C LEU A 242 -43.54 27.90 -21.76
N ARG A 243 -44.44 28.34 -20.87
CA ARG A 243 -44.27 28.12 -19.42
C ARG A 243 -44.23 26.64 -19.06
N ARG A 244 -45.11 25.82 -19.67
CA ARG A 244 -45.14 24.37 -19.44
C ARG A 244 -43.88 23.71 -20.02
N ILE A 245 -43.56 24.01 -21.27
CA ILE A 245 -42.38 23.47 -21.96
C ILE A 245 -41.08 23.73 -21.17
N PHE A 246 -40.88 24.95 -20.69
CA PHE A 246 -39.68 25.32 -19.95
C PHE A 246 -39.66 24.73 -18.53
N SER A 247 -40.81 24.54 -17.90
CA SER A 247 -40.91 23.81 -16.64
C SER A 247 -40.52 22.35 -16.82
N ASP A 248 -41.06 21.68 -17.84
CA ASP A 248 -40.77 20.27 -18.14
C ASP A 248 -39.29 20.09 -18.51
N LEU A 249 -38.75 20.98 -19.35
CA LEU A 249 -37.35 20.96 -19.74
C LEU A 249 -36.42 21.24 -18.55
N GLY A 250 -36.77 22.20 -17.69
CA GLY A 250 -36.01 22.49 -16.48
C GLY A 250 -35.99 21.31 -15.51
N ALA A 251 -37.13 20.63 -15.33
CA ALA A 251 -37.22 19.42 -14.51
C ALA A 251 -36.39 18.27 -15.09
N GLN A 252 -36.40 18.09 -16.41
CA GLN A 252 -35.58 17.10 -17.10
C GLN A 252 -34.08 17.38 -16.90
N ILE A 253 -33.62 18.60 -17.16
CA ILE A 253 -32.20 18.97 -16.99
C ILE A 253 -31.77 18.83 -15.52
N ALA A 254 -32.63 19.17 -14.57
CA ALA A 254 -32.35 19.01 -13.15
C ALA A 254 -32.29 17.52 -12.69
N SER A 255 -32.81 16.59 -13.50
CA SER A 255 -32.72 15.14 -13.21
C SER A 255 -31.45 14.48 -13.78
N ASP A 256 -30.66 15.23 -14.57
CA ASP A 256 -29.42 14.70 -15.12
C ASP A 256 -28.44 14.33 -14.01
N SER A 257 -27.85 13.15 -14.11
CA SER A 257 -26.84 12.66 -13.19
C SER A 257 -25.52 12.42 -13.93
N LEU A 258 -24.40 12.63 -13.25
CA LEU A 258 -23.06 12.41 -13.76
C LEU A 258 -22.48 11.14 -13.14
N VAL A 259 -22.36 10.12 -13.97
CA VAL A 259 -21.76 8.84 -13.65
C VAL A 259 -20.27 8.92 -13.95
N ARG A 260 -19.41 8.74 -12.95
CA ARG A 260 -17.96 8.66 -13.15
C ARG A 260 -17.40 7.35 -12.63
N TYR A 261 -16.50 6.76 -13.40
CA TYR A 261 -15.77 5.57 -13.00
C TYR A 261 -14.42 5.52 -13.73
N ARG A 262 -13.52 4.66 -13.27
CA ARG A 262 -12.22 4.43 -13.90
C ARG A 262 -12.27 3.16 -14.74
N SER A 263 -11.97 3.30 -16.03
CA SER A 263 -11.87 2.18 -16.98
C SER A 263 -10.53 1.47 -16.86
N PHE A 264 -10.55 0.15 -17.00
CA PHE A 264 -9.36 -0.71 -17.08
C PHE A 264 -9.24 -1.42 -18.43
N ALA A 265 -10.02 -1.01 -19.44
CA ALA A 265 -9.98 -1.59 -20.77
C ALA A 265 -8.62 -1.42 -21.46
N GLU A 266 -8.26 -2.40 -22.29
CA GLU A 266 -6.96 -2.47 -22.97
C GLU A 266 -6.77 -1.32 -23.97
N PRO A 267 -5.55 -0.75 -24.08
CA PRO A 267 -5.23 0.27 -25.09
C PRO A 267 -5.60 -0.18 -26.51
N GLY A 268 -6.28 0.69 -27.25
CA GLY A 268 -6.72 0.40 -28.63
C GLY A 268 -7.99 -0.46 -28.74
N SER A 269 -8.54 -0.96 -27.63
CA SER A 269 -9.81 -1.71 -27.65
C SER A 269 -11.03 -0.79 -27.80
N LYS A 270 -12.11 -1.34 -28.38
CA LYS A 270 -13.44 -0.72 -28.40
C LYS A 270 -14.23 -1.20 -27.19
N VAL A 271 -14.81 -0.27 -26.44
CA VAL A 271 -15.54 -0.57 -25.21
C VAL A 271 -16.99 -0.14 -25.34
N THR A 272 -17.89 -1.03 -24.96
CA THR A 272 -19.32 -0.76 -24.83
C THR A 272 -19.66 -0.58 -23.36
N VAL A 273 -20.09 0.62 -23.00
CA VAL A 273 -20.59 0.96 -21.67
C VAL A 273 -22.10 0.80 -21.67
N ALA A 274 -22.63 0.03 -20.74
CA ALA A 274 -24.06 -0.12 -20.54
C ALA A 274 -24.44 0.30 -19.11
N VAL A 275 -25.52 1.06 -18.99
CA VAL A 275 -26.06 1.54 -17.73
C VAL A 275 -27.49 1.08 -17.57
N ARG A 276 -27.78 0.47 -16.43
CA ARG A 276 -29.12 0.06 -16.00
C ARG A 276 -29.49 0.83 -14.73
N VAL A 277 -30.73 1.31 -14.68
CA VAL A 277 -31.28 2.03 -13.51
C VAL A 277 -32.39 1.19 -12.88
N GLY A 278 -32.33 1.00 -11.56
CA GLY A 278 -33.29 0.19 -10.80
C GLY A 278 -34.70 0.77 -10.86
N GLY A 279 -35.65 -0.02 -11.37
CA GLY A 279 -37.06 0.38 -11.49
C GLY A 279 -37.40 1.23 -12.71
N ILE A 280 -36.48 1.38 -13.67
CA ILE A 280 -36.77 1.95 -15.00
C ILE A 280 -36.38 0.91 -16.05
N ASP A 281 -37.34 0.51 -16.88
CA ASP A 281 -37.08 -0.45 -17.95
C ASP A 281 -36.27 0.20 -19.08
N GLY A 282 -35.13 -0.39 -19.38
CA GLY A 282 -34.24 0.07 -20.44
C GLY A 282 -32.77 -0.15 -20.14
N LEU A 283 -31.98 -0.26 -21.22
CA LEU A 283 -30.52 -0.29 -21.14
C LEU A 283 -29.99 0.89 -21.96
N ALA A 284 -29.28 1.81 -21.31
CA ALA A 284 -28.63 2.91 -22.00
C ALA A 284 -27.19 2.51 -22.32
N THR A 285 -26.80 2.57 -23.59
CA THR A 285 -25.47 2.15 -24.06
C THR A 285 -24.71 3.28 -24.70
N SER A 286 -23.41 3.36 -24.46
CA SER A 286 -22.48 4.28 -25.13
C SER A 286 -21.20 3.54 -25.48
N GLU A 287 -20.58 3.89 -26.59
CA GLU A 287 -19.31 3.29 -27.04
C GLU A 287 -18.16 4.30 -26.95
N TYR A 288 -16.94 3.82 -26.71
CA TYR A 288 -15.72 4.61 -26.89
C TYR A 288 -14.52 3.73 -27.26
N ASN A 289 -13.50 4.36 -27.85
CA ASN A 289 -12.22 3.71 -28.16
C ASN A 289 -11.17 4.10 -27.13
N VAL A 290 -10.41 3.12 -26.64
CA VAL A 290 -9.32 3.37 -25.70
C VAL A 290 -8.11 3.96 -26.44
N PRO A 291 -7.51 5.08 -25.97
CA PRO A 291 -6.31 5.63 -26.58
C PRO A 291 -5.13 4.64 -26.55
N GLY A 292 -4.47 4.42 -27.70
CA GLY A 292 -3.40 3.42 -27.85
C GLY A 292 -2.10 3.69 -27.08
N GLY A 293 -1.92 4.89 -26.51
CA GLY A 293 -0.73 5.27 -25.73
C GLY A 293 -0.90 5.17 -24.21
N ALA A 294 -1.99 4.58 -23.72
CA ALA A 294 -2.24 4.46 -22.29
C ALA A 294 -1.38 3.35 -21.68
N SER A 295 -0.21 3.69 -21.17
CA SER A 295 0.62 2.77 -20.38
C SER A 295 -0.04 2.49 -19.04
N PHE A 296 -0.55 1.28 -18.86
CA PHE A 296 -1.00 0.82 -17.56
C PHE A 296 0.13 0.02 -16.88
N VAL A 297 0.39 0.33 -15.62
CA VAL A 297 0.97 -0.66 -14.71
C VAL A 297 -0.12 -1.72 -14.51
N GLN A 298 -0.04 -2.78 -15.29
CA GLN A 298 -0.85 -3.98 -15.11
C GLN A 298 -0.52 -4.50 -13.72
N VAL A 299 -1.41 -4.32 -12.74
CA VAL A 299 -1.35 -5.14 -11.53
C VAL A 299 -1.85 -6.51 -11.99
N GLU A 300 -0.95 -7.31 -12.54
CA GLU A 300 -1.20 -8.73 -12.77
C GLU A 300 -1.78 -9.28 -11.47
N ARG A 301 -2.95 -9.94 -11.57
CA ARG A 301 -3.42 -10.79 -10.48
C ARG A 301 -2.40 -11.92 -10.38
N SER A 302 -1.41 -11.69 -9.52
CA SER A 302 -0.32 -12.60 -9.26
C SER A 302 -0.87 -14.01 -9.03
N PHE A 303 -0.28 -15.02 -9.66
CA PHE A 303 -0.62 -16.43 -9.44
C PHE A 303 -0.72 -16.76 -7.92
N TRP A 304 0.11 -16.09 -7.12
CA TRP A 304 0.16 -16.20 -5.66
C TRP A 304 -1.11 -15.74 -4.93
N THR A 305 -1.95 -14.89 -5.52
CA THR A 305 -3.25 -14.45 -4.95
C THR A 305 -4.45 -15.20 -5.53
N SER A 306 -4.22 -16.16 -6.44
CA SER A 306 -5.27 -17.06 -6.93
C SER A 306 -5.62 -18.14 -5.89
N GLY A 307 -6.84 -18.68 -5.93
CA GLY A 307 -7.24 -19.78 -5.04
C GLY A 307 -6.35 -21.02 -5.18
N LEU A 308 -5.79 -21.26 -6.36
CA LEU A 308 -4.85 -22.35 -6.62
C LEU A 308 -3.47 -22.06 -6.00
N GLY A 309 -3.02 -20.80 -6.06
CA GLY A 309 -1.83 -20.32 -5.36
C GLY A 309 -1.90 -20.49 -3.84
N VAL A 310 -3.06 -20.25 -3.23
CA VAL A 310 -3.30 -20.48 -1.79
C VAL A 310 -3.17 -21.96 -1.41
N VAL A 311 -3.66 -22.88 -2.25
CA VAL A 311 -3.55 -24.33 -2.00
C VAL A 311 -2.11 -24.80 -2.14
N VAL A 312 -1.39 -24.36 -3.18
CA VAL A 312 0.03 -24.71 -3.39
C VAL A 312 0.89 -24.17 -2.24
N THR A 313 0.60 -22.97 -1.75
CA THR A 313 1.32 -22.38 -0.60
C THR A 313 1.04 -23.09 0.70
N ALA A 314 -0.22 -23.45 0.97
CA ALA A 314 -0.57 -24.27 2.14
C ALA A 314 0.14 -25.64 2.13
N LEU A 315 0.19 -26.32 0.99
CA LEU A 315 0.87 -27.62 0.85
C LEU A 315 2.39 -27.51 1.06
N LEU A 316 3.01 -26.46 0.54
CA LEU A 316 4.46 -26.25 0.69
C LEU A 316 4.84 -25.88 2.13
N CYS A 317 4.04 -25.06 2.80
CA CYS A 317 4.21 -24.78 4.24
C CYS A 317 4.01 -26.04 5.09
N ALA A 318 3.00 -26.86 4.79
CA ALA A 318 2.76 -28.12 5.48
C ALA A 318 3.93 -29.11 5.30
N LEU A 319 4.50 -29.18 4.09
CA LEU A 319 5.68 -30.01 3.80
C LEU A 319 6.91 -29.55 4.61
N LEU A 320 7.19 -28.24 4.64
CA LEU A 320 8.32 -27.69 5.40
C LEU A 320 8.15 -27.91 6.91
N LEU A 321 6.93 -27.75 7.44
CA LEU A 321 6.61 -28.06 8.84
C LEU A 321 6.77 -29.55 9.14
N ALA A 322 6.33 -30.44 8.24
CA ALA A 322 6.50 -31.88 8.40
C ALA A 322 7.98 -32.30 8.38
N VAL A 323 8.81 -31.68 7.53
CA VAL A 323 10.26 -31.90 7.52
C VAL A 323 10.89 -31.37 8.82
N ALA A 324 10.50 -30.18 9.29
CA ALA A 324 10.97 -29.63 10.56
C ALA A 324 10.66 -30.55 11.75
N LEU A 325 9.41 -31.02 11.80
CA LEU A 325 8.90 -31.91 12.84
C LEU A 325 9.55 -33.30 12.75
N GLY A 326 9.76 -33.81 11.54
CA GLY A 326 10.47 -35.07 11.28
C GLY A 326 11.92 -35.02 11.78
N ILE A 327 12.66 -33.94 11.49
CA ILE A 327 14.03 -33.75 12.00
C ILE A 327 14.05 -33.66 13.54
N LEU A 328 13.05 -33.03 14.14
CA LEU A 328 12.89 -32.88 15.60
C LEU A 328 12.53 -34.21 16.30
N LEU A 329 11.65 -35.01 15.70
CA LEU A 329 11.14 -36.25 16.30
C LEU A 329 12.07 -37.45 16.06
N VAL A 330 12.64 -37.61 14.86
CA VAL A 330 13.45 -38.78 14.49
C VAL A 330 14.76 -38.86 15.30
N ARG A 331 15.27 -37.74 15.81
CA ARG A 331 16.54 -37.71 16.56
C ARG A 331 16.43 -37.71 18.07
N ARG A 332 15.21 -37.70 18.65
CA ARG A 332 15.02 -37.82 20.10
C ARG A 332 15.26 -39.26 20.62
N VAL A 333 15.43 -40.24 19.72
CA VAL A 333 15.47 -41.68 20.06
C VAL A 333 16.88 -42.29 20.09
N ARG A 334 17.94 -41.58 19.67
CA ARG A 334 19.32 -42.10 19.79
C ARG A 334 20.17 -41.20 20.68
N GLY A 335 20.23 -41.54 21.96
CA GLY A 335 21.36 -41.12 22.80
C GLY A 335 22.66 -41.68 22.20
N PRO A 336 23.78 -40.92 22.24
CA PRO A 336 25.05 -41.39 21.74
C PRO A 336 25.43 -42.67 22.49
N SER A 337 25.66 -43.76 21.75
CA SER A 337 26.07 -45.02 22.35
C SER A 337 27.44 -44.85 23.02
N LEU A 338 27.65 -45.46 24.19
CA LEU A 338 28.93 -45.42 24.91
C LEU A 338 30.15 -45.75 24.02
N ARG A 339 29.93 -46.53 22.96
CA ARG A 339 30.95 -46.92 21.97
C ARG A 339 31.54 -45.73 21.19
N GLU A 340 30.74 -44.72 20.89
CA GLU A 340 31.16 -43.50 20.17
C GLU A 340 32.00 -42.57 21.07
N ARG A 341 31.75 -42.57 22.39
CA ARG A 341 32.55 -41.78 23.35
C ARG A 341 33.95 -42.35 23.59
N VAL A 342 34.13 -43.66 23.41
CA VAL A 342 35.42 -44.34 23.60
C VAL A 342 36.27 -44.28 22.32
N GLN A 343 35.64 -44.26 21.13
CA GLN A 343 36.36 -44.19 19.85
C GLN A 343 37.03 -42.83 19.57
N GLY A 344 36.56 -41.73 20.18
CA GLY A 344 37.23 -40.42 20.08
C GLY A 344 38.61 -40.36 20.74
N PHE A 345 38.94 -41.32 21.60
CA PHE A 345 40.22 -41.41 22.32
C PHE A 345 41.15 -42.52 21.80
N VAL A 346 40.75 -43.25 20.76
CA VAL A 346 41.58 -44.32 20.17
C VAL A 346 41.80 -44.05 18.69
N THR A 347 42.93 -43.40 18.38
CA THR A 347 43.43 -43.32 17.00
C THR A 347 44.12 -44.64 16.66
N THR A 348 43.38 -45.61 16.12
CA THR A 348 44.00 -46.75 15.45
C THR A 348 44.31 -46.36 14.00
N ALA A 349 45.60 -46.34 13.69
CA ALA A 349 46.11 -46.21 12.34
C ALA A 349 45.81 -47.49 11.54
N SER A 350 44.66 -47.54 10.88
CA SER A 350 44.39 -48.49 9.81
C SER A 350 43.14 -48.03 9.07
N ASP A 351 43.33 -47.49 7.86
CA ASP A 351 42.46 -47.76 6.71
C ASP A 351 43.10 -47.18 5.44
N ILE A 352 43.85 -48.03 4.74
CA ILE A 352 44.18 -47.88 3.31
C ILE A 352 43.50 -49.04 2.59
N SER A 353 42.41 -48.78 1.84
CA SER A 353 42.10 -49.45 0.56
C SER A 353 40.78 -48.98 -0.08
N PRO A 354 40.60 -49.21 -1.40
CA PRO A 354 40.13 -48.17 -2.33
C PRO A 354 38.68 -48.34 -2.84
N ALA A 355 38.32 -47.38 -3.71
CA ALA A 355 37.06 -47.14 -4.38
C ALA A 355 36.29 -48.35 -4.93
N GLY A 356 34.96 -48.25 -4.87
CA GLY A 356 33.98 -49.07 -5.60
C GLY A 356 32.58 -48.46 -5.49
N GLU A 357 31.98 -48.14 -6.63
CA GLU A 357 30.73 -47.42 -6.85
C GLU A 357 29.47 -48.04 -6.23
N THR A 358 28.41 -47.21 -6.21
CA THR A 358 26.98 -47.50 -5.93
C THR A 358 26.52 -47.63 -4.48
N ALA A 359 26.51 -46.48 -3.80
CA ALA A 359 25.58 -46.19 -2.70
C ALA A 359 25.00 -44.76 -2.87
N LEU A 360 24.21 -44.56 -3.91
CA LEU A 360 23.34 -43.38 -4.01
C LEU A 360 22.10 -43.66 -3.16
N ILE A 361 21.78 -42.73 -2.27
CA ILE A 361 20.69 -42.74 -1.26
C ILE A 361 21.11 -43.37 0.08
N GLY A 362 21.87 -42.62 0.88
CA GLY A 362 22.14 -43.02 2.27
C GLY A 362 23.11 -42.18 3.08
N GLU A 363 23.79 -41.19 2.51
CA GLU A 363 24.72 -40.35 3.27
C GLU A 363 24.43 -38.86 3.06
N THR A 364 24.15 -38.13 4.14
CA THR A 364 24.47 -36.69 4.32
C THR A 364 23.80 -36.17 5.61
N PRO A 365 24.54 -36.20 6.73
CA PRO A 365 25.09 -34.94 7.24
C PRO A 365 26.54 -35.00 7.74
N ARG A 366 27.20 -36.17 7.83
CA ARG A 366 28.59 -36.28 8.29
C ARG A 366 29.60 -35.61 7.34
N GLY A 367 29.30 -35.57 6.03
CA GLY A 367 30.10 -34.82 5.05
C GLY A 367 29.97 -33.30 5.17
N ALA A 368 28.79 -32.80 5.54
CA ALA A 368 28.56 -31.37 5.75
C ALA A 368 29.29 -30.86 7.00
N GLU A 369 29.31 -31.67 8.07
CA GLU A 369 30.03 -31.35 9.31
C GLU A 369 31.55 -31.27 9.07
N ARG A 370 32.13 -32.25 8.38
CA ARG A 370 33.56 -32.24 8.01
C ARG A 370 33.95 -31.06 7.12
N SER A 371 33.05 -30.59 6.24
CA SER A 371 33.30 -29.42 5.39
C SER A 371 33.19 -28.10 6.16
N LEU A 372 32.31 -28.02 7.16
CA LEU A 372 32.14 -26.84 8.02
C LEU A 372 33.23 -26.73 9.08
N GLU A 373 33.77 -27.85 9.58
CA GLU A 373 34.88 -27.90 10.54
C GLU A 373 36.16 -27.23 10.05
N ARG A 374 36.32 -27.01 8.74
CA ARG A 374 37.45 -26.26 8.17
C ARG A 374 37.32 -24.75 8.31
N THR A 375 36.16 -24.23 8.74
CA THR A 375 35.91 -22.79 8.75
C THR A 375 35.97 -22.21 10.16
N GLU A 376 36.79 -21.18 10.35
CA GLU A 376 37.01 -20.48 11.63
C GLU A 376 35.70 -20.03 12.31
N TRP A 377 34.72 -19.55 11.53
CA TRP A 377 33.44 -19.07 12.11
C TRP A 377 32.61 -20.20 12.74
N TRP A 378 32.71 -21.44 12.21
CA TRP A 378 31.97 -22.59 12.71
C TRP A 378 32.57 -23.10 14.03
N ILE A 379 33.90 -23.13 14.12
CA ILE A 379 34.62 -23.44 15.34
C ILE A 379 34.26 -22.43 16.44
N ALA A 380 34.27 -21.13 16.10
CA ALA A 380 33.85 -20.07 17.01
C ALA A 380 32.38 -20.23 17.44
N PHE A 381 31.47 -20.54 16.51
CA PHE A 381 30.05 -20.74 16.84
C PHE A 381 29.81 -21.95 17.76
N LYS A 382 30.48 -23.08 17.51
CA LYS A 382 30.43 -24.27 18.38
C LYS A 382 30.89 -23.93 19.79
N ARG A 383 32.01 -23.21 19.89
CA ARG A 383 32.56 -22.72 21.17
C ARG A 383 31.58 -21.78 21.88
N ASP A 384 30.96 -20.84 21.17
CA ASP A 384 29.98 -19.90 21.73
C ASP A 384 28.73 -20.64 22.25
N VAL A 385 28.22 -21.63 21.52
CA VAL A 385 27.04 -22.44 21.92
C VAL A 385 27.34 -23.28 23.17
N GLU A 386 28.52 -23.88 23.25
CA GLU A 386 28.98 -24.65 24.41
C GLU A 386 29.15 -23.75 25.64
N ASN A 387 29.88 -22.64 25.50
CA ASN A 387 30.09 -21.67 26.58
C ASN A 387 28.77 -21.01 27.03
N ALA A 388 27.81 -20.84 26.13
CA ALA A 388 26.45 -20.38 26.45
C ALA A 388 25.58 -21.45 27.15
N ARG A 389 26.11 -22.66 27.38
CA ARG A 389 25.41 -23.80 27.98
C ARG A 389 24.08 -24.10 27.29
N ILE A 390 24.09 -24.10 25.96
CA ILE A 390 22.95 -24.52 25.17
C ILE A 390 23.04 -26.04 25.02
N THR A 391 22.06 -26.76 25.57
CA THR A 391 22.02 -28.24 25.57
C THR A 391 21.73 -28.85 24.20
N VAL A 392 21.42 -28.00 23.21
CA VAL A 392 21.11 -28.41 21.85
C VAL A 392 22.40 -28.49 21.04
N GLU A 393 22.56 -29.59 20.32
CA GLU A 393 23.68 -29.81 19.39
C GLU A 393 23.80 -28.65 18.37
N PRO A 394 24.99 -28.07 18.15
CA PRO A 394 25.19 -26.93 17.24
C PRO A 394 24.65 -27.19 15.83
N MET A 395 24.77 -28.43 15.34
CA MET A 395 24.28 -28.81 14.02
C MET A 395 22.74 -28.72 13.92
N ARG A 396 22.01 -29.02 15.00
CA ARG A 396 20.55 -28.88 15.05
C ARG A 396 20.12 -27.41 14.99
N ILE A 397 20.90 -26.53 15.62
CA ILE A 397 20.66 -25.08 15.57
C ILE A 397 20.84 -24.58 14.13
N LEU A 398 21.90 -25.03 13.45
CA LEU A 398 22.17 -24.66 12.06
C LEU A 398 21.07 -25.16 11.12
N THR A 399 20.69 -26.45 11.19
CA THR A 399 19.64 -27.00 10.32
C THR A 399 18.28 -26.36 10.59
N GLY A 400 17.94 -26.12 11.85
CA GLY A 400 16.70 -25.42 12.22
C GLY A 400 16.68 -23.99 11.72
N CYS A 401 17.83 -23.30 11.78
CA CYS A 401 17.99 -21.94 11.27
C CYS A 401 17.80 -21.85 9.75
N VAL A 402 18.44 -22.75 8.98
CA VAL A 402 18.27 -22.81 7.51
C VAL A 402 16.80 -23.04 7.15
N LEU A 403 16.16 -24.00 7.82
CA LEU A 403 14.76 -24.32 7.56
C LEU A 403 13.82 -23.16 7.91
N ALA A 404 14.02 -22.52 9.07
CA ALA A 404 13.26 -21.35 9.47
C ALA A 404 13.45 -20.17 8.50
N THR A 405 14.67 -19.99 7.97
CA THR A 405 14.99 -18.98 6.95
C THR A 405 14.22 -19.24 5.66
N LEU A 406 14.21 -20.48 5.16
CA LEU A 406 13.49 -20.85 3.95
C LEU A 406 11.97 -20.69 4.10
N VAL A 407 11.41 -21.11 5.24
CA VAL A 407 9.98 -20.95 5.54
C VAL A 407 9.60 -19.47 5.61
N MET A 408 10.40 -18.65 6.31
CA MET A 408 10.16 -17.21 6.43
C MET A 408 10.27 -16.50 5.08
N ALA A 409 11.28 -16.85 4.27
CA ALA A 409 11.46 -16.28 2.93
C ALA A 409 10.24 -16.58 2.04
N TYR A 410 9.80 -17.84 2.05
CA TYR A 410 8.63 -18.26 1.29
C TYR A 410 7.36 -17.52 1.71
N LEU A 411 7.07 -17.48 3.02
CA LEU A 411 5.89 -16.80 3.56
C LEU A 411 5.87 -15.30 3.19
N LEU A 412 7.01 -14.62 3.29
CA LEU A 412 7.12 -13.21 2.95
C LEU A 412 6.87 -12.94 1.46
N VAL A 413 7.43 -13.77 0.58
CA VAL A 413 7.23 -13.63 -0.88
C VAL A 413 5.78 -13.90 -1.25
N VAL A 414 5.15 -14.91 -0.65
CA VAL A 414 3.76 -15.26 -0.93
C VAL A 414 2.79 -14.18 -0.45
N LEU A 415 2.99 -13.67 0.77
CA LEU A 415 2.09 -12.69 1.38
C LEU A 415 2.16 -11.33 0.69
N THR A 416 3.34 -10.93 0.22
CA THR A 416 3.56 -9.61 -0.39
C THR A 416 3.57 -9.62 -1.91
N GLY A 417 3.75 -10.78 -2.54
CA GLY A 417 3.90 -10.93 -4.00
C GLY A 417 5.22 -10.39 -4.55
N ILE A 418 6.14 -9.91 -3.70
CA ILE A 418 7.39 -9.27 -4.09
C ILE A 418 8.57 -10.18 -3.70
N PRO A 419 9.35 -10.73 -4.66
CA PRO A 419 10.45 -11.66 -4.35
C PRO A 419 11.56 -11.02 -3.51
N LEU A 420 11.76 -9.70 -3.65
CA LEU A 420 12.77 -8.95 -2.91
C LEU A 420 12.50 -8.94 -1.40
N VAL A 421 11.24 -9.01 -0.97
CA VAL A 421 10.89 -9.04 0.47
C VAL A 421 11.34 -10.35 1.12
N GLY A 422 11.49 -11.43 0.35
CA GLY A 422 12.07 -12.69 0.83
C GLY A 422 13.49 -12.55 1.40
N LEU A 423 14.25 -11.54 0.97
CA LEU A 423 15.61 -11.27 1.48
C LEU A 423 15.61 -10.93 2.99
N PHE A 424 14.51 -10.36 3.52
CA PHE A 424 14.40 -10.07 4.96
C PHE A 424 14.44 -11.33 5.84
N ALA A 425 14.19 -12.52 5.28
CA ALA A 425 14.35 -13.77 6.01
C ALA A 425 15.80 -14.04 6.44
N LEU A 426 16.80 -13.41 5.80
CA LEU A 426 18.21 -13.46 6.25
C LEU A 426 18.43 -12.82 7.62
N ALA A 427 17.42 -12.15 8.19
CA ALA A 427 17.43 -11.74 9.59
C ALA A 427 17.40 -12.94 10.57
N VAL A 428 16.92 -14.13 10.15
CA VAL A 428 16.82 -15.31 11.02
C VAL A 428 18.20 -15.81 11.49
N PRO A 429 19.18 -16.07 10.61
CA PRO A 429 20.55 -16.43 11.04
C PRO A 429 21.19 -15.38 11.95
N TRP A 430 20.96 -14.10 11.65
CA TRP A 430 21.46 -13.02 12.48
C TRP A 430 20.82 -13.03 13.89
N ALA A 431 19.51 -13.23 13.97
CA ALA A 431 18.78 -13.32 15.24
C ALA A 431 19.22 -14.53 16.08
N VAL A 432 19.42 -15.70 15.46
CA VAL A 432 19.93 -16.90 16.16
C VAL A 432 21.34 -16.65 16.71
N ARG A 433 22.24 -16.09 15.90
CA ARG A 433 23.60 -15.74 16.35
C ARG A 433 23.58 -14.71 17.46
N MET A 434 22.71 -13.70 17.37
CA MET A 434 22.52 -12.69 18.40
C MET A 434 22.01 -13.32 19.71
N TYR A 435 21.05 -14.25 19.64
CA TYR A 435 20.55 -14.96 20.82
C TYR A 435 21.65 -15.75 21.53
N VAL A 436 22.47 -16.51 20.78
CA VAL A 436 23.62 -17.25 21.34
C VAL A 436 24.60 -16.29 22.02
N ARG A 437 24.95 -15.18 21.35
CA ARG A 437 25.84 -14.15 21.93
C ARG A 437 25.28 -13.54 23.20
N VAL A 438 24.01 -13.15 23.22
CA VAL A 438 23.37 -12.58 24.43
C VAL A 438 23.40 -13.58 25.57
N LYS A 439 23.14 -14.86 25.30
CA LYS A 439 23.20 -15.90 26.33
C LYS A 439 24.62 -16.16 26.83
N LEU A 440 25.61 -16.16 25.93
CA LEU A 440 27.03 -16.25 26.28
C LEU A 440 27.46 -15.08 27.17
N GLU A 441 27.17 -13.85 26.77
CA GLU A 441 27.52 -12.66 27.55
C GLU A 441 26.82 -12.62 28.92
N ARG A 442 25.60 -13.15 29.03
CA ARG A 442 24.95 -13.35 30.33
C ARG A 442 25.69 -14.34 31.21
N GLN A 443 26.19 -15.45 30.66
CA GLN A 443 26.99 -16.41 31.42
C GLN A 443 28.32 -15.79 31.87
N ARG A 444 29.01 -15.06 30.97
CA ARG A 444 30.26 -14.35 31.29
C ARG A 444 30.06 -13.29 32.38
N ALA A 445 28.97 -12.52 32.28
CA ALA A 445 28.62 -11.52 33.30
C ALA A 445 28.31 -12.17 34.65
N ALA A 446 27.55 -13.28 34.67
CA ALA A 446 27.26 -14.02 35.89
C ALA A 446 28.53 -14.60 36.52
N PHE A 447 29.43 -15.16 35.71
CA PHE A 447 30.74 -15.63 36.18
C PHE A 447 31.55 -14.49 36.82
N ALA A 448 31.65 -13.34 36.15
CA ALA A 448 32.40 -12.19 36.65
C ALA A 448 31.80 -11.60 37.94
N GLU A 449 30.48 -11.65 38.11
CA GLU A 449 29.80 -11.19 39.32
C GLU A 449 30.01 -12.15 40.51
N GLN A 450 30.12 -13.45 40.25
CA GLN A 450 30.34 -14.49 41.27
C GLN A 450 31.81 -14.62 41.69
N LEU A 451 32.74 -14.18 40.82
CA LEU A 451 34.19 -14.36 40.99
C LEU A 451 34.72 -13.84 42.35
N PRO A 452 34.36 -12.64 42.85
CA PRO A 452 34.87 -12.16 44.14
C PRO A 452 34.49 -13.07 45.31
N ASP A 453 33.26 -13.58 45.32
CA ASP A 453 32.77 -14.40 46.43
C ASP A 453 33.43 -15.80 46.43
N VAL A 454 33.68 -16.35 45.23
CA VAL A 454 34.44 -17.61 45.10
C VAL A 454 35.88 -17.46 45.61
N LEU A 455 36.54 -16.35 45.28
CA LEU A 455 37.91 -16.09 45.74
C LEU A 455 37.98 -15.80 47.23
N GLN A 456 36.99 -15.10 47.79
CA GLN A 456 36.91 -14.85 49.23
C GLN A 456 36.73 -16.16 50.02
N GLY A 457 35.89 -17.06 49.52
CA GLY A 457 35.75 -18.41 50.08
C GLY A 457 37.08 -19.18 50.01
N ALA A 458 37.79 -19.11 48.88
CA ALA A 458 39.06 -19.80 48.71
C ALA A 458 40.14 -19.23 49.62
N ALA A 459 40.22 -17.90 49.78
CA ALA A 459 41.12 -17.22 50.70
C ALA A 459 40.86 -17.67 52.16
N SER A 460 39.59 -17.80 52.54
CA SER A 460 39.19 -18.26 53.88
C SER A 460 39.61 -19.71 54.13
N ALA A 461 39.44 -20.60 53.15
CA ALA A 461 39.87 -22.00 53.25
C ALA A 461 41.40 -22.13 53.27
N ILE A 462 42.14 -21.31 52.51
CA ILE A 462 43.61 -21.27 52.56
C ILE A 462 44.09 -20.80 53.93
N ARG A 463 43.44 -19.79 54.51
CA ARG A 463 43.76 -19.31 55.86
C ARG A 463 43.51 -20.37 56.94
N ALA A 464 42.58 -21.30 56.70
CA ALA A 464 42.33 -22.47 57.54
C ALA A 464 43.35 -23.62 57.32
N GLY A 465 44.34 -23.43 56.45
CA GLY A 465 45.42 -24.40 56.20
C GLY A 465 45.21 -25.30 54.99
N HIS A 466 44.14 -25.12 54.20
CA HIS A 466 43.95 -25.88 52.97
C HIS A 466 44.87 -25.39 51.84
N GLY A 467 45.35 -26.30 51.00
CA GLY A 467 46.02 -25.92 49.75
C GLY A 467 45.04 -25.25 48.77
N LEU A 468 45.56 -24.40 47.88
CA LEU A 468 44.77 -23.61 46.91
C LEU A 468 43.78 -24.44 46.10
N VAL A 469 44.18 -25.62 45.62
CA VAL A 469 43.31 -26.51 44.82
C VAL A 469 42.18 -27.10 45.67
N ALA A 470 42.48 -27.52 46.90
CA ALA A 470 41.48 -28.02 47.84
C ALA A 470 40.49 -26.93 48.26
N ALA A 471 40.99 -25.71 48.50
CA ALA A 471 40.18 -24.53 48.77
C ALA A 471 39.24 -24.18 47.60
N LEU A 472 39.74 -24.18 46.36
CA LEU A 472 38.94 -23.97 45.15
C LEU A 472 37.89 -25.07 44.98
N SER A 473 38.24 -26.34 45.21
CA SER A 473 37.29 -27.46 45.15
C SER A 473 36.15 -27.29 46.15
N MET A 474 36.47 -26.94 47.40
CA MET A 474 35.48 -26.75 48.46
C MET A 474 34.45 -25.68 48.09
N VAL A 475 34.93 -24.52 47.60
CA VAL A 475 34.04 -23.40 47.26
C VAL A 475 33.30 -23.64 45.94
N ALA A 476 33.92 -24.33 44.98
CA ALA A 476 33.28 -24.62 43.71
C ALA A 476 32.13 -25.62 43.84
N GLN A 477 32.18 -26.56 44.79
CA GLN A 477 31.11 -27.56 44.99
C GLN A 477 29.77 -26.92 45.38
N ASP A 478 29.80 -25.92 46.25
CA ASP A 478 28.62 -25.17 46.72
C ASP A 478 28.35 -23.89 45.92
N GLY A 479 29.21 -23.59 44.95
CA GLY A 479 29.10 -22.39 44.13
C GLY A 479 27.90 -22.40 43.16
N PRO A 480 27.38 -21.22 42.79
CA PRO A 480 26.40 -21.10 41.73
C PRO A 480 27.01 -21.40 40.35
N GLU A 481 26.15 -21.74 39.38
CA GLU A 481 26.54 -21.78 37.98
C GLU A 481 26.62 -20.34 37.41
N PRO A 482 27.60 -20.02 36.55
CA PRO A 482 28.53 -20.95 35.88
C PRO A 482 29.86 -21.22 36.62
N SER A 483 30.15 -20.53 37.72
CA SER A 483 31.45 -20.61 38.42
C SER A 483 31.78 -22.03 38.89
N ARG A 484 30.78 -22.75 39.43
CA ARG A 484 30.93 -24.14 39.87
C ARG A 484 31.57 -25.04 38.82
N THR A 485 30.99 -25.12 37.62
CA THR A 485 31.52 -26.04 36.59
C THR A 485 32.92 -25.62 36.13
N GLU A 486 33.19 -24.32 35.96
CA GLU A 486 34.51 -23.87 35.49
C GLU A 486 35.61 -24.13 36.52
N PHE A 487 35.38 -23.84 37.79
CA PHE A 487 36.37 -24.10 38.83
C PHE A 487 36.52 -25.59 39.16
N LEU A 488 35.44 -26.39 39.08
CA LEU A 488 35.56 -27.86 39.15
C LEU A 488 36.35 -28.44 37.98
N ARG A 489 36.24 -27.86 36.77
CA ARG A 489 37.10 -28.22 35.63
C ARG A 489 38.57 -27.89 35.93
N VAL A 490 38.86 -26.72 36.51
CA VAL A 490 40.23 -26.35 36.90
C VAL A 490 40.82 -27.33 37.91
N VAL A 491 40.05 -27.72 38.93
CA VAL A 491 40.47 -28.72 39.92
C VAL A 491 40.71 -30.08 39.27
N ALA A 492 39.86 -30.49 38.33
CA ALA A 492 40.02 -31.74 37.60
C ALA A 492 41.25 -31.71 36.67
N ASP A 493 41.49 -30.60 35.96
CA ASP A 493 42.65 -30.42 35.09
C ASP A 493 43.95 -30.47 35.91
N GLU A 494 43.98 -29.86 37.09
CA GLU A 494 45.13 -29.91 38.00
C GLU A 494 45.39 -31.32 38.53
N ALA A 495 44.34 -32.07 38.89
CA ALA A 495 44.45 -33.47 39.28
C ALA A 495 44.98 -34.38 38.15
N LEU A 496 44.83 -33.96 36.89
CA LEU A 496 45.40 -34.62 35.70
C LEU A 496 46.80 -34.11 35.34
N GLY A 497 47.40 -33.25 36.16
CA GLY A 497 48.75 -32.72 35.99
C GLY A 497 48.85 -31.49 35.07
N VAL A 498 47.72 -30.88 34.66
CA VAL A 498 47.74 -29.61 33.93
C VAL A 498 48.11 -28.49 34.91
N PRO A 499 49.12 -27.65 34.61
CA PRO A 499 49.48 -26.53 35.47
C PRO A 499 48.27 -25.63 35.73
N LEU A 500 48.06 -25.25 36.99
CA LEU A 500 46.93 -24.40 37.41
C LEU A 500 46.80 -23.12 36.58
N GLU A 501 47.93 -22.52 36.19
CA GLU A 501 47.99 -21.33 35.34
C GLU A 501 47.34 -21.59 33.96
N GLU A 502 47.65 -22.73 33.33
CA GLU A 502 47.08 -23.10 32.03
C GLU A 502 45.58 -23.40 32.16
N ALA A 503 45.18 -24.12 33.22
CA ALA A 503 43.77 -24.41 33.49
C ALA A 503 42.95 -23.11 33.69
N LEU A 504 43.47 -22.15 34.45
CA LEU A 504 42.85 -20.82 34.63
C LEU A 504 42.86 -19.99 33.35
N ARG A 505 43.89 -20.10 32.50
CA ARG A 505 43.95 -19.44 31.19
C ARG A 505 42.86 -19.95 30.26
N VAL A 506 42.56 -21.25 30.28
CA VAL A 506 41.43 -21.83 29.53
C VAL A 506 40.10 -21.29 30.05
N VAL A 507 39.92 -21.16 31.36
CA VAL A 507 38.72 -20.50 31.94
C VAL A 507 38.63 -19.04 31.49
N GLN A 508 39.74 -18.31 31.47
CA GLN A 508 39.76 -16.94 30.98
C GLN A 508 39.34 -16.83 29.51
N GLN A 509 39.82 -17.72 28.64
CA GLN A 509 39.43 -17.74 27.23
C GLN A 509 37.94 -18.08 27.04
N ARG A 510 37.38 -18.99 27.87
CA ARG A 510 35.95 -19.34 27.81
C ARG A 510 35.07 -18.21 28.35
N MET A 511 35.37 -17.72 29.55
CA MET A 511 34.55 -16.75 30.28
C MET A 511 34.86 -15.29 29.92
N GLY A 512 35.92 -15.02 29.15
CA GLY A 512 36.25 -13.67 28.67
C GLY A 512 36.61 -12.67 29.78
N SER A 513 36.88 -13.13 31.00
CA SER A 513 37.19 -12.28 32.14
C SER A 513 38.69 -12.06 32.25
N ARG A 514 39.15 -10.83 31.99
CA ARG A 514 40.57 -10.45 32.10
C ARG A 514 41.09 -10.61 33.53
N GLU A 515 40.18 -10.50 34.48
CA GLU A 515 40.44 -10.61 35.92
C GLU A 515 40.92 -12.01 36.33
N VAL A 516 40.45 -13.08 35.67
CA VAL A 516 40.90 -14.47 35.91
C VAL A 516 42.38 -14.67 35.59
N LEU A 517 42.87 -14.04 34.51
CA LEU A 517 44.29 -14.15 34.13
C LEU A 517 45.19 -13.38 35.10
N GLN A 518 44.74 -12.23 35.60
CA GLN A 518 45.47 -11.47 36.62
C GLN A 518 45.61 -12.29 37.92
N ILE A 519 44.55 -13.03 38.29
CA ILE A 519 44.60 -13.95 39.44
C ILE A 519 45.63 -15.06 39.21
N ALA A 520 45.62 -15.71 38.04
CA ALA A 520 46.55 -16.79 37.72
C ALA A 520 48.02 -16.34 37.78
N LEU A 521 48.33 -15.18 37.18
CA LEU A 521 49.68 -14.63 37.15
C LEU A 521 50.17 -14.23 38.55
N VAL A 522 49.35 -13.55 39.34
CA VAL A 522 49.73 -13.11 40.69
C VAL A 522 49.82 -14.30 41.65
N ALA A 523 48.93 -15.29 41.52
CA ALA A 523 48.97 -16.54 42.27
C ALA A 523 50.25 -17.35 42.00
N GLN A 524 50.68 -17.42 40.75
CA GLN A 524 51.89 -18.14 40.34
C GLN A 524 53.15 -17.51 40.92
N ILE A 525 53.31 -16.19 40.78
CA ILE A 525 54.45 -15.44 41.35
C ILE A 525 54.55 -15.69 42.86
N GLN A 526 53.42 -15.67 43.56
CA GLN A 526 53.36 -15.84 45.01
C GLN A 526 53.58 -17.29 45.45
N ARG A 527 53.16 -18.27 44.64
CA ARG A 527 53.42 -19.69 44.88
C ARG A 527 54.91 -20.03 44.71
N GLU A 528 55.59 -19.42 43.73
CA GLU A 528 57.03 -19.59 43.51
C GLU A 528 57.86 -18.83 44.56
N ALA A 529 57.38 -17.67 45.02
CA ALA A 529 58.05 -16.86 46.04
C ALA A 529 57.74 -17.29 47.49
N GLY A 530 56.78 -18.20 47.71
CA GLY A 530 56.41 -18.73 49.03
C GLY A 530 55.62 -17.76 49.93
N GLY A 531 54.90 -16.79 49.34
CA GLY A 531 54.15 -15.77 50.08
C GLY A 531 52.75 -16.20 50.57
N ASN A 532 52.07 -15.30 51.30
CA ASN A 532 50.73 -15.56 51.83
C ASN A 532 49.66 -15.45 50.74
N MET A 533 49.31 -16.57 50.12
CA MET A 533 48.30 -16.66 49.07
C MET A 533 46.91 -16.14 49.51
N ALA A 534 46.53 -16.29 50.79
CA ALA A 534 45.25 -15.79 51.28
C ALA A 534 45.17 -14.25 51.22
N GLU A 535 46.25 -13.56 51.59
CA GLU A 535 46.31 -12.09 51.53
C GLU A 535 46.24 -11.56 50.09
N VAL A 536 46.88 -12.28 49.15
CA VAL A 536 46.87 -11.94 47.73
C VAL A 536 45.45 -12.04 47.15
N LEU A 537 44.74 -13.14 47.47
CA LEU A 537 43.36 -13.32 47.05
C LEU A 537 42.42 -12.27 47.67
N ASP A 538 42.64 -11.85 48.92
CA ASP A 538 41.88 -10.77 49.56
C ASP A 538 42.04 -9.44 48.79
N ARG A 539 43.29 -9.07 48.45
CA ARG A 539 43.57 -7.84 47.68
C ARG A 539 42.93 -7.86 46.30
N ILE A 540 42.97 -9.00 45.61
CA ILE A 540 42.33 -9.14 44.30
C ILE A 540 40.81 -9.04 44.46
N THR A 541 40.23 -9.74 45.43
CA THR A 541 38.79 -9.71 45.71
C THR A 541 38.28 -8.29 45.94
N GLU A 542 39.02 -7.49 46.73
CA GLU A 542 38.69 -6.09 46.99
C GLU A 542 38.73 -5.25 45.70
N SER A 543 39.76 -5.41 44.88
CA SER A 543 39.86 -4.73 43.57
C SER A 543 38.71 -5.11 42.62
N LEU A 544 38.27 -6.38 42.63
CA LEU A 544 37.13 -6.84 41.82
C LEU A 544 35.82 -6.21 42.30
N ARG A 545 35.61 -6.09 43.62
CA ARG A 545 34.42 -5.45 44.19
C ARG A 545 34.34 -3.98 43.80
N GLN A 546 35.45 -3.25 43.94
CA GLN A 546 35.54 -1.85 43.50
C GLN A 546 35.24 -1.70 42.01
N SER A 547 35.79 -2.59 41.17
CA SER A 547 35.52 -2.60 39.73
C SER A 547 34.05 -2.93 39.40
N ALA A 548 33.42 -3.83 40.15
CA ALA A 548 32.01 -4.14 39.99
C ALA A 548 31.10 -2.96 40.39
N GLU A 549 31.44 -2.25 41.48
CA GLU A 549 30.73 -1.07 41.93
C GLU A 549 30.82 0.08 40.91
N LEU A 550 32.02 0.35 40.39
CA LEU A 550 32.22 1.32 39.30
C LEU A 550 31.37 0.96 38.07
N ARG A 551 31.36 -0.31 37.64
CA ARG A 551 30.52 -0.78 36.53
C ARG A 551 29.02 -0.57 36.82
N ARG A 552 28.56 -0.78 38.05
CA ARG A 552 27.16 -0.53 38.47
C ARG A 552 26.84 0.97 38.45
N MET A 553 27.73 1.82 38.94
CA MET A 553 27.57 3.28 38.95
C MET A 553 27.51 3.85 37.52
N VAL A 554 28.40 3.41 36.63
CA VAL A 554 28.37 3.78 35.20
C VAL A 554 27.06 3.33 34.55
N LYS A 555 26.60 2.10 34.80
CA LYS A 555 25.30 1.63 34.29
C LYS A 555 24.13 2.47 34.80
N ALA A 556 24.17 2.94 36.04
CA ALA A 556 23.13 3.80 36.62
C ALA A 556 23.14 5.19 35.97
N LEU A 557 24.31 5.84 35.88
CA LEU A 557 24.48 7.17 35.26
C LEU A 557 24.11 7.17 33.77
N THR A 558 24.47 6.11 33.03
CA THR A 558 24.15 5.97 31.60
C THR A 558 22.71 5.54 31.33
N ALA A 559 21.92 5.16 32.35
CA ALA A 559 20.55 4.71 32.17
C ALA A 559 19.65 5.78 31.52
N GLN A 560 19.83 7.04 31.90
CA GLN A 560 19.08 8.17 31.31
C GLN A 560 19.40 8.33 29.81
N GLY A 561 20.68 8.28 29.43
CA GLY A 561 21.10 8.34 28.02
C GLY A 561 20.55 7.19 27.19
N ARG A 562 20.51 5.98 27.78
CA ARG A 562 19.94 4.79 27.11
C ARG A 562 18.43 4.92 26.91
N LEU A 563 17.69 5.42 27.90
CA LEU A 563 16.25 5.69 27.78
C LEU A 563 15.97 6.73 26.69
N SER A 564 16.74 7.82 26.65
CA SER A 564 16.61 8.85 25.61
C SER A 564 16.78 8.26 24.20
N ARG A 565 17.78 7.39 24.00
CA ARG A 565 17.98 6.67 22.73
C ARG A 565 16.72 5.90 22.31
N TRP A 566 16.09 5.17 23.23
CA TRP A 566 14.88 4.39 22.95
C TRP A 566 13.70 5.28 22.61
N VAL A 567 13.47 6.36 23.37
CA VAL A 567 12.37 7.30 23.14
C VAL A 567 12.51 8.00 21.78
N VAL A 568 13.69 8.55 21.48
CA VAL A 568 13.95 9.25 20.21
C VAL A 568 13.85 8.30 19.02
N SER A 569 14.35 7.07 19.16
CA SER A 569 14.23 6.06 18.10
C SER A 569 12.77 5.60 17.91
N ALA A 570 11.97 5.48 18.98
CA ALA A 570 10.59 5.01 18.88
C ALA A 570 9.63 6.06 18.32
N LEU A 571 9.90 7.35 18.53
CA LEU A 571 8.97 8.44 18.19
C LEU A 571 8.54 8.47 16.71
N PRO A 572 9.44 8.36 15.71
CA PRO A 572 9.03 8.30 14.30
C PRO A 572 8.17 7.08 13.96
N LEU A 573 8.45 5.91 14.56
CA LEU A 573 7.68 4.68 14.35
C LEU A 573 6.28 4.79 14.94
N ILE A 574 6.16 5.34 16.15
CA ILE A 574 4.87 5.59 16.80
C ILE A 574 4.07 6.60 15.97
N LEU A 575 4.71 7.68 15.51
CA LEU A 575 4.05 8.69 14.69
C LEU A 575 3.56 8.10 13.36
N LEU A 576 4.39 7.29 12.69
CA LEU A 576 4.02 6.56 11.48
C LEU A 576 2.81 5.66 11.71
N LEU A 577 2.80 4.89 12.82
CA LEU A 577 1.69 4.02 13.20
C LEU A 577 0.40 4.82 13.46
N VAL A 578 0.49 5.88 14.27
CA VAL A 578 -0.65 6.73 14.63
C VAL A 578 -1.25 7.39 13.40
N ILE A 579 -0.43 7.94 12.50
CA ILE A 579 -0.91 8.56 11.25
C ILE A 579 -1.53 7.49 10.34
N SER A 580 -0.94 6.29 10.28
CA SER A 580 -1.49 5.18 9.48
C SER A 580 -2.88 4.74 9.95
N VAL A 581 -3.15 4.81 11.26
CA VAL A 581 -4.47 4.49 11.83
C VAL A 581 -5.46 5.65 11.68
N LEU A 582 -5.03 6.90 11.94
CA LEU A 582 -5.90 8.07 11.91
C LEU A 582 -6.26 8.53 10.49
N ASN A 583 -5.35 8.39 9.53
CA ASN A 583 -5.54 8.85 8.15
C ASN A 583 -4.96 7.84 7.13
N PRO A 584 -5.63 6.69 6.91
CA PRO A 584 -5.12 5.62 6.05
C PRO A 584 -4.98 6.06 4.59
N VAL A 585 -5.84 6.98 4.11
CA VAL A 585 -5.80 7.50 2.73
C VAL A 585 -4.53 8.33 2.49
N TYR A 586 -4.05 9.08 3.48
CA TYR A 586 -2.80 9.83 3.38
C TYR A 586 -1.57 8.91 3.31
N MET A 587 -1.60 7.77 4.01
CA MET A 587 -0.48 6.82 4.09
C MET A 587 -0.46 5.78 2.97
N GLU A 588 -1.56 5.57 2.25
CA GLU A 588 -1.67 4.58 1.17
C GLU A 588 -0.55 4.71 0.10
N PRO A 589 -0.15 5.91 -0.37
CA PRO A 589 0.93 6.05 -1.35
C PRO A 589 2.31 5.64 -0.82
N MET A 590 2.57 5.77 0.50
CA MET A 590 3.85 5.40 1.10
C MET A 590 4.11 3.88 1.01
N PHE A 591 3.06 3.07 1.09
CA PHE A 591 3.17 1.61 1.07
C PHE A 591 2.96 0.98 -0.32
N THR A 592 2.30 1.69 -1.24
CA THR A 592 1.92 1.15 -2.56
C THR A 592 2.78 1.66 -3.70
N THR A 593 3.41 2.84 -3.57
CA THR A 593 4.24 3.41 -4.64
C THR A 593 5.71 3.06 -4.45
N ALA A 594 6.44 2.82 -5.55
CA ALA A 594 7.87 2.52 -5.51
C ALA A 594 8.68 3.64 -4.84
N LEU A 595 8.34 4.91 -5.10
CA LEU A 595 8.95 6.07 -4.44
C LEU A 595 8.71 6.05 -2.93
N GLY A 596 7.48 5.74 -2.50
CA GLY A 596 7.12 5.62 -1.09
C GLY A 596 7.95 4.56 -0.36
N LEU A 597 8.08 3.36 -0.94
CA LEU A 597 8.93 2.31 -0.37
C LEU A 597 10.41 2.72 -0.28
N VAL A 598 10.94 3.41 -1.30
CA VAL A 598 12.32 3.91 -1.28
C VAL A 598 12.52 4.93 -0.16
N MET A 599 11.59 5.88 0.01
CA MET A 599 11.67 6.87 1.09
C MET A 599 11.56 6.21 2.47
N LEU A 600 10.69 5.21 2.62
CA LEU A 600 10.52 4.47 3.87
C LEU A 600 11.77 3.63 4.19
N GLY A 601 12.38 3.02 3.19
CA GLY A 601 13.68 2.36 3.31
C GLY A 601 14.80 3.32 3.72
N PHE A 602 14.90 4.49 3.07
CA PHE A 602 15.87 5.52 3.41
C PHE A 602 15.67 6.07 4.83
N ALA A 603 14.42 6.30 5.24
CA ALA A 603 14.07 6.70 6.59
C ALA A 603 14.48 5.62 7.61
N GLY A 604 14.25 4.34 7.29
CA GLY A 604 14.69 3.22 8.12
C GLY A 604 16.21 3.15 8.29
N VAL A 605 16.97 3.34 7.20
CA VAL A 605 18.43 3.34 7.23
C VAL A 605 18.98 4.52 8.05
N THR A 606 18.48 5.73 7.82
CA THR A 606 18.94 6.93 8.54
C THR A 606 18.58 6.85 10.03
N MET A 607 17.40 6.32 10.36
CA MET A 607 16.99 6.05 11.74
C MET A 607 17.87 5.01 12.42
N PHE A 608 18.18 3.90 11.73
CA PHE A 608 19.10 2.89 12.25
C PHE A 608 20.49 3.47 12.50
N MET A 609 21.01 4.27 11.57
CA MET A 609 22.31 4.93 11.69
C MET A 609 22.34 5.92 12.85
N GLY A 610 21.30 6.75 13.01
CA GLY A 610 21.16 7.67 14.13
C GLY A 610 21.10 6.93 15.47
N SER A 611 20.27 5.88 15.58
CA SER A 611 20.21 5.06 16.78
C SER A 611 21.55 4.39 17.09
N PHE A 612 22.27 3.91 16.08
CA PHE A 612 23.59 3.31 16.23
C PHE A 612 24.61 4.31 16.80
N VAL A 613 24.65 5.54 16.26
CA VAL A 613 25.55 6.60 16.76
C VAL A 613 25.25 6.95 18.21
N ILE A 614 23.97 7.18 18.57
CA ILE A 614 23.58 7.46 19.96
C ILE A 614 23.98 6.28 20.86
N GLY A 615 23.80 5.05 20.37
CA GLY A 615 24.23 3.84 21.07
C GLY A 615 25.71 3.81 21.41
N LYS A 616 26.54 4.21 20.45
CA LYS A 616 27.98 4.28 20.62
C LYS A 616 28.40 5.39 21.58
N ILE A 617 27.69 6.53 21.58
CA ILE A 617 27.95 7.64 22.50
C ILE A 617 27.60 7.25 23.94
N VAL A 618 26.50 6.51 24.16
CA VAL A 618 26.04 6.20 25.53
C VAL A 618 26.78 5.02 26.16
N ASN A 619 27.30 4.09 25.35
CA ASN A 619 28.15 2.99 25.85
C ASN A 619 29.61 3.45 25.90
N PHE A 620 30.01 4.05 27.02
CA PHE A 620 31.42 4.25 27.34
C PHE A 620 31.95 3.00 28.06
N ASP A 621 32.99 2.38 27.51
CA ASP A 621 33.76 1.34 28.21
C ASP A 621 34.74 2.02 29.18
N VAL A 622 34.73 1.57 30.44
CA VAL A 622 35.71 1.97 31.49
C VAL A 622 36.85 0.97 31.53
#